data_AF-A0A944MZ00-F1
#
_entry.id   AF-A0A944MZ00-F1
#
_cell.length_a   1.000
_cell.length_b   1.000
_cell.length_c   1.000
_cell.angle_alpha   90.00
_cell.angle_beta   90.00
_cell.angle_gamma   90.00
#
_symmetry.space_group_name_H-M   'P 1'
#
loop_
_entity.id
_entity.type
_entity.pdbx_description
1 polymer ?
#
loop_
_entity_poly.entity_id
_entity_poly.type
_entity_poly.pdbx_seq_one_letter_code
_entity_poly.pdbx_strand_id
1 'polypeptide(L)'
;MSSNGSGDWWSFFIGRGSKVGVPRNTNILTALRVEQATILVRAHRGILQLNGLTSITPTVAGVLARYKGVLFLNGLLTLPLQVATRLAKHRGPLYLGSVQGLTEDAREALHRNPQIHYPDRDSYEETHKVENPDGRL
;
A
#
# COMPACT_ATOMS: atom_id res chain seq x y z
N MET A 1 29.30 27.72 10.44
CA MET A 1 28.95 26.43 11.07
C MET A 1 27.43 26.39 11.12
N SER A 2 26.80 25.85 10.07
CA SER A 2 26.03 24.58 10.08
C SER A 2 24.69 24.76 10.80
N SER A 3 23.52 24.70 10.15
CA SER A 3 23.03 23.60 9.32
C SER A 3 22.01 24.06 8.26
N ASN A 4 22.22 23.60 7.01
CA ASN A 4 21.15 23.36 6.05
C ASN A 4 20.34 22.13 6.49
N GLY A 5 19.04 22.11 6.21
CA GLY A 5 18.34 20.85 5.98
C GLY A 5 16.90 20.79 6.47
N SER A 6 15.96 21.07 5.57
CA SER A 6 14.83 20.17 5.26
C SER A 6 13.92 20.88 4.28
N GLY A 7 13.92 20.42 3.03
CA GLY A 7 13.15 21.04 1.96
C GLY A 7 11.65 21.06 2.27
N ASP A 8 11.04 22.19 1.99
CA ASP A 8 9.60 22.37 1.92
C ASP A 8 9.08 21.76 0.61
N TRP A 9 8.86 20.44 0.62
CA TRP A 9 8.34 19.68 -0.54
C TRP A 9 6.84 19.94 -0.80
N TRP A 10 6.22 20.80 0.01
CA TRP A 10 4.78 21.05 0.02
C TRP A 10 4.34 22.16 -0.95
N SER A 11 5.27 22.99 -1.45
CA SER A 11 4.93 24.20 -2.23
C SER A 11 4.98 24.05 -3.76
N PHE A 12 5.30 22.87 -4.30
CA PHE A 12 5.39 22.64 -5.75
C PHE A 12 4.19 21.90 -6.39
N PHE A 13 3.19 21.45 -5.61
CA PHE A 13 2.14 20.55 -6.13
C PHE A 13 0.71 21.09 -6.12
N ILE A 14 0.49 22.41 -6.11
CA ILE A 14 -0.81 22.99 -6.51
C ILE A 14 -0.69 23.63 -7.90
N GLY A 15 -0.39 22.76 -8.86
CA GLY A 15 -0.55 23.01 -10.29
C GLY A 15 -1.99 22.73 -10.73
N ARG A 16 -2.69 23.82 -11.04
CA ARG A 16 -3.92 23.96 -11.84
C ARG A 16 -4.22 22.77 -12.77
N GLY A 17 -5.46 22.28 -12.69
CA GLY A 17 -5.89 21.00 -13.27
C GLY A 17 -5.83 20.82 -14.80
N SER A 18 -6.32 19.64 -15.19
CA SER A 18 -6.51 19.09 -16.55
C SER A 18 -5.45 18.09 -16.99
N LYS A 19 -5.58 16.83 -16.54
CA LYS A 19 -5.53 15.61 -17.39
C LYS A 19 -6.24 14.48 -16.63
N VAL A 20 -7.52 14.25 -16.95
CA VAL A 20 -8.30 13.08 -16.50
C VAL A 20 -7.88 11.86 -17.33
N GLY A 21 -6.58 11.61 -17.39
CA GLY A 21 -5.97 10.49 -18.07
C GLY A 21 -4.98 9.86 -17.13
N VAL A 22 -5.18 8.58 -16.81
CA VAL A 22 -4.16 7.84 -16.08
C VAL A 22 -3.02 7.57 -17.08
N PRO A 23 -1.76 7.95 -16.79
CA PRO A 23 -0.67 7.70 -17.70
C PRO A 23 -0.55 6.19 -17.98
N ARG A 24 -0.18 5.84 -19.23
CA ARG A 24 0.03 4.45 -19.64
C ARG A 24 1.06 3.73 -18.77
N ASN A 25 2.05 4.48 -18.29
CA ASN A 25 3.00 4.01 -17.27
C ASN A 25 2.47 4.41 -15.88
N THR A 26 1.90 3.47 -15.17
CA THR A 26 1.35 3.69 -13.81
C THR A 26 2.44 3.71 -12.73
N ASN A 27 3.65 3.23 -13.04
CA ASN A 27 4.79 3.21 -12.11
C ASN A 27 5.48 4.57 -11.90
N ILE A 28 5.15 5.61 -12.66
CA ILE A 28 5.69 6.97 -12.44
C ILE A 28 4.77 7.83 -11.58
N LEU A 29 3.60 7.32 -11.20
CA LEU A 29 2.64 8.06 -10.40
C LEU A 29 3.13 8.12 -8.96
N THR A 30 3.48 9.32 -8.49
CA THR A 30 3.88 9.59 -7.11
C THR A 30 2.68 9.91 -6.21
N ALA A 31 1.57 10.39 -6.80
CA ALA A 31 0.32 10.64 -6.11
C ALA A 31 -0.87 10.16 -6.95
N LEU A 32 -1.87 9.57 -6.29
CA LEU A 32 -3.08 9.05 -6.92
C LEU A 32 -4.33 9.66 -6.28
N ARG A 33 -5.23 10.23 -7.09
CA ARG A 33 -6.54 10.70 -6.64
C ARG A 33 -7.58 9.58 -6.70
N VAL A 34 -8.65 9.71 -5.92
CA VAL A 34 -9.76 8.73 -5.85
C VAL A 34 -10.37 8.47 -7.23
N GLU A 35 -10.59 9.51 -8.04
CA GLU A 35 -11.11 9.38 -9.40
C GLU A 35 -10.16 8.56 -10.29
N GLN A 36 -8.85 8.83 -10.21
CA GLN A 36 -7.84 8.11 -10.99
C GLN A 36 -7.75 6.64 -10.56
N ALA A 37 -7.78 6.36 -9.25
CA ALA A 37 -7.82 5.00 -8.73
C ALA A 37 -9.08 4.25 -9.20
N THR A 38 -10.22 4.93 -9.27
CA THR A 38 -11.48 4.35 -9.73
C THR A 38 -11.42 4.00 -11.22
N ILE A 39 -10.88 4.88 -12.04
CA ILE A 39 -10.65 4.63 -13.46
C ILE A 39 -9.70 3.43 -13.64
N LEU A 40 -8.58 3.39 -12.90
CA LEU A 40 -7.62 2.28 -12.95
C LEU A 40 -8.26 0.93 -12.65
N VAL A 41 -8.99 0.85 -11.55
CA VAL A 41 -9.64 -0.38 -11.08
C VAL A 41 -10.67 -0.89 -12.08
N ARG A 42 -11.29 0.00 -12.87
CA ARG A 42 -12.30 -0.35 -13.89
C ARG A 42 -11.69 -0.65 -15.25
N ALA A 43 -10.65 0.07 -15.64
CA ALA A 43 -10.04 0.00 -16.97
C ALA A 43 -9.03 -1.15 -17.10
N HIS A 44 -8.39 -1.56 -16.00
CA HIS A 44 -7.41 -2.64 -16.01
C HIS A 44 -8.02 -3.95 -15.52
N ARG A 45 -7.49 -5.07 -16.04
CA ARG A 45 -7.75 -6.43 -15.55
C ARG A 45 -6.44 -7.19 -15.49
N GLY A 46 -6.29 -8.05 -14.48
CA GLY A 46 -5.05 -8.80 -14.26
C GLY A 46 -4.08 -8.03 -13.36
N ILE A 47 -2.91 -7.66 -13.87
CA ILE A 47 -1.82 -7.11 -13.05
C ILE A 47 -1.80 -5.57 -13.13
N LEU A 48 -1.76 -4.90 -11.99
CA LEU A 48 -1.62 -3.45 -11.88
C LEU A 48 -0.39 -3.11 -11.02
N GLN A 49 0.59 -2.44 -11.64
CA GLN A 49 1.82 -2.02 -10.98
C GLN A 49 1.79 -0.52 -10.68
N LEU A 50 1.92 -0.19 -9.40
CA LEU A 50 1.85 1.17 -8.86
C LEU A 50 3.07 1.43 -7.96
N ASN A 51 4.25 0.97 -8.40
CA ASN A 51 5.48 1.01 -7.61
C ASN A 51 6.05 2.44 -7.43
N GLY A 52 5.53 3.43 -8.15
CA GLY A 52 5.90 4.84 -7.97
C GLY A 52 5.21 5.52 -6.79
N LEU A 53 4.15 4.92 -6.25
CA LEU A 53 3.41 5.51 -5.14
C LEU A 53 4.19 5.32 -3.85
N THR A 54 4.64 6.42 -3.27
CA THR A 54 5.36 6.44 -1.98
C THR A 54 4.42 6.56 -0.78
N SER A 55 3.23 7.13 -1.00
CA SER A 55 2.17 7.27 0.00
C SER A 55 0.78 7.27 -0.66
N ILE A 56 -0.22 6.76 0.06
CA ILE A 56 -1.64 6.77 -0.37
C ILE A 56 -2.57 7.11 0.80
N THR A 57 -3.73 7.68 0.49
CA THR A 57 -4.76 7.97 1.50
C THR A 57 -5.64 6.74 1.76
N PRO A 58 -6.30 6.66 2.94
CA PRO A 58 -7.22 5.56 3.26
C PRO A 58 -8.36 5.40 2.24
N THR A 59 -8.82 6.51 1.66
CA THR A 59 -9.88 6.52 0.64
C THR A 59 -9.40 5.86 -0.65
N VAL A 60 -8.19 6.20 -1.12
CA VAL A 60 -7.57 5.61 -2.31
C VAL A 60 -7.30 4.12 -2.08
N ALA A 61 -6.77 3.75 -0.91
CA ALA A 61 -6.56 2.36 -0.53
C ALA A 61 -7.87 1.54 -0.58
N GLY A 62 -8.99 2.13 -0.13
CA GLY A 62 -10.30 1.50 -0.21
C GLY A 62 -10.78 1.27 -1.65
N VAL A 63 -10.46 2.17 -2.57
CA VAL A 63 -10.77 1.98 -4.00
C VAL A 63 -9.90 0.89 -4.61
N LEU A 64 -8.58 0.92 -4.36
CA LEU A 64 -7.64 -0.09 -4.85
C LEU A 64 -7.96 -1.48 -4.32
N ALA A 65 -8.43 -1.60 -3.08
CA ALA A 65 -8.84 -2.87 -2.49
C ALA A 65 -9.98 -3.55 -3.27
N ARG A 66 -10.81 -2.79 -4.00
CA ARG A 66 -11.87 -3.33 -4.86
C ARG A 66 -11.37 -3.90 -6.18
N TYR A 67 -10.09 -3.71 -6.51
CA TYR A 67 -9.49 -4.30 -7.70
C TYR A 67 -9.58 -5.82 -7.66
N LYS A 68 -9.90 -6.44 -8.80
CA LYS A 68 -10.07 -7.89 -8.92
C LYS A 68 -8.88 -8.53 -9.65
N GLY A 69 -7.68 -8.20 -9.22
CA GLY A 69 -6.45 -8.63 -9.87
C GLY A 69 -5.25 -8.49 -8.94
N VAL A 70 -4.05 -8.63 -9.48
CA VAL A 70 -2.79 -8.54 -8.73
C VAL A 70 -2.39 -7.07 -8.61
N LEU A 71 -2.08 -6.62 -7.40
CA LEU A 71 -1.67 -5.25 -7.12
C LEU A 71 -0.23 -5.21 -6.61
N PHE A 72 0.64 -4.44 -7.26
CA PHE A 72 1.99 -4.16 -6.77
C PHE A 72 2.07 -2.72 -6.27
N LEU A 73 2.36 -2.56 -4.97
CA LEU A 73 2.53 -1.28 -4.28
C LEU A 73 3.92 -1.22 -3.62
N ASN A 74 4.95 -1.66 -4.33
CA ASN A 74 6.31 -1.75 -3.79
C ASN A 74 6.97 -0.38 -3.57
N GLY A 75 6.31 0.73 -3.89
CA GLY A 75 6.82 2.08 -3.61
C GLY A 75 6.50 2.57 -2.20
N LEU A 76 5.52 1.97 -1.53
CA LEU A 76 5.07 2.42 -0.22
C LEU A 76 6.14 2.13 0.83
N LEU A 77 6.66 3.18 1.48
CA LEU A 77 7.67 3.06 2.53
C LEU A 77 7.04 2.96 3.92
N THR A 78 5.94 3.67 4.12
CA THR A 78 5.18 3.70 5.38
C THR A 78 3.73 3.38 5.12
N LEU A 79 3.10 2.69 6.08
CA LEU A 79 1.74 2.21 5.91
C LEU A 79 0.94 2.38 7.20
N PRO A 80 0.19 3.50 7.35
CA PRO A 80 -0.58 3.74 8.56
C PRO A 80 -1.71 2.71 8.71
N LEU A 81 -2.11 2.43 9.95
CA LEU A 81 -3.14 1.44 10.28
C LEU A 81 -4.41 1.59 9.44
N GLN A 82 -4.90 2.81 9.23
CA GLN A 82 -6.12 3.02 8.42
C GLN A 82 -5.96 2.58 6.96
N VAL A 83 -4.77 2.72 6.38
CA VAL A 83 -4.47 2.24 5.03
C VAL A 83 -4.34 0.72 5.04
N ALA A 84 -3.63 0.15 6.02
CA ALA A 84 -3.48 -1.30 6.20
C ALA A 84 -4.84 -2.01 6.24
N THR A 85 -5.74 -1.54 7.10
CA THR A 85 -7.09 -2.11 7.28
C THR A 85 -7.94 -2.03 6.00
N ARG A 86 -7.69 -1.05 5.12
CA ARG A 86 -8.38 -0.94 3.84
C ARG A 86 -7.79 -1.91 2.82
N LEU A 87 -6.47 -1.97 2.70
CA LEU A 87 -5.78 -2.90 1.80
C LEU A 87 -6.00 -4.36 2.20
N ALA A 88 -6.13 -4.65 3.50
CA ALA A 88 -6.50 -5.97 4.05
C ALA A 88 -7.78 -6.55 3.45
N LYS A 89 -8.68 -5.70 2.92
CA LYS A 89 -9.95 -6.14 2.29
C LYS A 89 -9.78 -6.53 0.81
N HIS A 90 -8.60 -6.38 0.24
CA HIS A 90 -8.32 -6.73 -1.14
C HIS A 90 -8.38 -8.25 -1.34
N ARG A 91 -9.15 -8.72 -2.33
CA ARG A 91 -9.40 -10.16 -2.54
C ARG A 91 -8.45 -10.82 -3.55
N GLY A 92 -7.33 -10.17 -3.83
CA GLY A 92 -6.32 -10.62 -4.78
C GLY A 92 -4.92 -10.55 -4.18
N PRO A 93 -3.90 -11.05 -4.90
CA PRO A 93 -2.52 -10.93 -4.48
C PRO A 93 -2.09 -9.47 -4.43
N LEU A 94 -1.58 -9.04 -3.28
CA LEU A 94 -1.09 -7.67 -3.08
C LEU A 94 0.33 -7.72 -2.52
N TYR A 95 1.24 -7.00 -3.18
CA TYR A 95 2.66 -6.99 -2.84
C TYR A 95 3.09 -5.61 -2.33
N LEU A 96 3.69 -5.60 -1.13
CA LEU A 96 4.16 -4.43 -0.39
C LEU A 96 5.67 -4.52 -0.14
N GLY A 97 6.47 -4.81 -1.17
CA GLY A 97 7.86 -5.26 -1.00
C GLY A 97 8.85 -4.28 -0.35
N SER A 98 8.51 -2.99 -0.21
CA SER A 98 9.45 -1.97 0.33
C SER A 98 8.94 -1.27 1.58
N VAL A 99 7.88 -1.77 2.22
CA VAL A 99 7.36 -1.16 3.44
C VAL A 99 8.32 -1.42 4.60
N GLN A 100 8.82 -0.36 5.24
CA GLN A 100 9.78 -0.43 6.35
C GLN A 100 9.15 0.01 7.69
N GLY A 101 8.20 0.94 7.64
CA GLY A 101 7.55 1.50 8.83
C GLY A 101 6.16 0.93 9.10
N LEU A 102 6.05 -0.39 9.33
CA LEU A 102 4.81 -1.04 9.76
C LEU A 102 4.72 -1.04 11.28
N THR A 103 3.61 -0.52 11.81
CA THR A 103 3.26 -0.72 13.22
C THR A 103 2.71 -2.13 13.44
N GLU A 104 2.76 -2.61 14.68
CA GLU A 104 2.21 -3.92 15.08
C GLU A 104 0.77 -4.09 14.60
N ASP A 105 -0.11 -3.13 14.94
CA ASP A 105 -1.52 -3.15 14.54
C ASP A 105 -1.71 -3.21 13.02
N ALA A 106 -0.87 -2.50 12.26
CA ALA A 106 -0.96 -2.47 10.81
C ALA A 106 -0.55 -3.81 10.23
N ARG A 107 0.50 -4.44 10.78
CA ARG A 107 0.93 -5.78 10.39
C ARG A 107 -0.12 -6.83 10.74
N GLU A 108 -0.73 -6.78 11.92
CA GLU A 108 -1.84 -7.67 12.29
C GLU A 108 -3.01 -7.55 11.31
N ALA A 109 -3.39 -6.31 10.96
CA ALA A 109 -4.46 -6.06 10.00
C ALA A 109 -4.17 -6.64 8.61
N LEU A 110 -2.93 -6.53 8.12
CA LEU A 110 -2.52 -7.14 6.84
C LEU A 110 -2.44 -8.67 6.93
N HIS A 111 -1.96 -9.19 8.06
CA HIS A 111 -1.78 -10.62 8.29
C HIS A 111 -3.07 -11.42 8.21
N ARG A 112 -4.21 -10.80 8.58
CA ARG A 112 -5.55 -11.39 8.44
C ARG A 112 -5.88 -11.80 7.00
N ASN A 113 -5.15 -11.30 6.00
CA ASN A 113 -5.33 -11.67 4.61
C ASN A 113 -4.09 -12.36 4.04
N PRO A 114 -4.18 -13.69 3.76
CA PRO A 114 -3.02 -14.47 3.30
C PRO A 114 -2.58 -14.11 1.88
N GLN A 115 -3.37 -13.37 1.12
CA GLN A 115 -3.01 -12.91 -0.22
C GLN A 115 -2.13 -11.65 -0.20
N ILE A 116 -1.92 -11.06 0.99
CA ILE A 116 -1.05 -9.91 1.15
C ILE A 116 0.35 -10.38 1.51
N HIS A 117 1.31 -9.88 0.75
CA HIS A 117 2.74 -10.12 0.91
C HIS A 117 3.41 -8.81 1.32
N TYR A 118 4.00 -8.81 2.51
CA TYR A 118 4.81 -7.73 3.06
C TYR A 118 6.14 -8.31 3.59
N PRO A 119 7.19 -7.49 3.75
CA PRO A 119 8.49 -7.96 4.21
C PRO A 119 8.38 -8.61 5.59
N ASP A 120 9.15 -9.66 5.83
CA ASP A 120 9.23 -10.33 7.14
C ASP A 120 7.92 -10.99 7.62
N ARG A 121 6.99 -11.31 6.69
CA ARG A 121 5.74 -11.98 7.03
C ARG A 121 5.95 -13.34 7.71
N ASP A 122 6.84 -14.17 7.19
CA ASP A 122 7.11 -15.52 7.73
C ASP A 122 7.71 -15.46 9.15
N SER A 123 8.61 -14.50 9.41
CA SER A 123 9.19 -14.26 10.72
C SER A 123 8.14 -13.84 11.76
N TYR A 124 7.09 -13.13 11.33
CA TYR A 124 5.97 -12.80 12.20
C TYR A 124 5.16 -14.03 12.63
N GLU A 125 4.92 -14.97 11.71
CA GLU A 125 4.21 -16.23 12.03
C GLU A 125 4.99 -17.05 13.06
N GLU A 126 6.32 -17.10 12.97
CA GLU A 126 7.16 -17.86 13.90
C GLU A 126 7.13 -17.32 15.34
N THR A 127 7.08 -16.00 15.51
CA THR A 127 7.02 -15.37 16.85
C THR A 127 5.65 -15.53 17.53
N HIS A 128 4.57 -15.67 16.77
CA HIS A 128 3.20 -15.77 17.29
C HIS A 128 2.67 -17.21 17.34
N LYS A 129 3.45 -18.19 16.88
CA LYS A 129 3.13 -19.63 16.98
C LYS A 129 3.51 -20.25 18.32
N VAL A 130 4.26 -19.53 19.16
CA VAL A 130 4.81 -20.05 20.44
C VAL A 130 3.77 -20.04 21.57
N GLU A 131 2.61 -19.41 21.40
CA GLU A 131 1.54 -19.42 22.42
C GLU A 131 0.50 -20.53 22.16
N ASN A 132 0.95 -21.78 22.13
CA ASN A 132 0.10 -22.93 22.44
C ASN A 132 0.50 -23.47 23.82
N PRO A 133 -0.01 -22.91 24.93
CA PRO A 133 0.21 -23.47 26.26
C PRO A 133 -0.51 -24.82 26.48
N ASP A 134 -1.43 -25.21 25.60
CA ASP A 134 -2.18 -26.47 25.71
C ASP A 134 -1.57 -27.62 24.90
N GLY A 135 -0.29 -27.88 25.13
CA GLY A 135 0.36 -29.15 24.77
C GLY A 135 -0.23 -30.34 25.54
N ARG A 136 -1.51 -30.65 25.30
CA ARG A 136 -2.12 -31.90 25.77
C ARG A 136 -1.90 -32.99 24.73
N LEU A 137 -1.07 -33.94 25.15
CA LEU A 137 -0.85 -35.28 24.59
C LEU A 137 -2.17 -36.04 24.37
#